data_AF-A0A8H9M7P0-F1
#
_entry.id   AF-A0A8H9M7P0-F1
#
_cell.length_a   1.000
_cell.length_b   1.000
_cell.length_c   1.000
_cell.angle_alpha   90.00
_cell.angle_beta   90.00
_cell.angle_gamma   90.00
#
_symmetry.space_group_name_H-M   'P 1'
#
loop_
_entity.id
_entity.type
_entity.pdbx_description
1 polymer ?
#
loop_
_entity_poly.entity_id
_entity_poly.type
_entity_poly.pdbx_seq_one_letter_code
_entity_poly.pdbx_strand_id
1 'polypeptide(L)'
;MLAAGLLLAGCGAQAAPPASDSPSPVPRAGLAALAPCDLLTSVDRSTAGLTSLGKAKTIGTARACDWTETGLFGLTITLDDTTSLADLRTGKGKQLTVGRHQAFEAVDRSAGDGTCAVLLDAGRSASAQVDVSNANFRDTDLACRRAETVAQLIEPKLP
;
A
#
# COMPACT_ATOMS: atom_id res chain seq x y z
N MET A 1 -49.47 -70.93 -22.92
CA MET A 1 -49.71 -69.47 -22.92
C MET A 1 -49.56 -68.96 -21.49
N LEU A 2 -48.66 -67.96 -21.32
CA LEU A 2 -48.49 -66.94 -20.27
C LEU A 2 -48.64 -67.37 -18.78
N ALA A 3 -47.58 -67.47 -17.98
CA ALA A 3 -46.62 -66.48 -17.45
C ALA A 3 -47.13 -65.71 -16.21
N ALA A 4 -46.53 -66.04 -15.07
CA ALA A 4 -46.61 -65.39 -13.77
C ALA A 4 -45.60 -64.23 -13.67
N GLY A 5 -45.80 -63.30 -12.71
CA GLY A 5 -44.67 -62.55 -12.14
C GLY A 5 -44.91 -61.09 -11.73
N LEU A 6 -45.25 -60.92 -10.44
CA LEU A 6 -44.84 -59.91 -9.45
C LEU A 6 -44.60 -58.43 -9.85
N LEU A 7 -45.31 -57.57 -9.10
CA LEU A 7 -45.12 -56.12 -8.93
C LEU A 7 -43.77 -55.80 -8.28
N LEU A 8 -42.97 -54.95 -8.92
CA LEU A 8 -41.73 -54.38 -8.37
C LEU A 8 -42.06 -53.06 -7.63
N ALA A 9 -41.78 -53.04 -6.33
CA ALA A 9 -41.70 -51.83 -5.52
C ALA A 9 -40.38 -51.10 -5.83
N GLY A 10 -40.46 -49.85 -6.29
CA GLY A 10 -39.31 -48.98 -6.50
C GLY A 10 -39.15 -47.99 -5.35
N CYS A 11 -38.11 -48.14 -4.54
CA CYS A 11 -37.64 -47.14 -3.59
C CYS A 11 -37.01 -45.96 -4.35
N GLY A 12 -37.64 -44.79 -4.33
CA GLY A 12 -37.02 -43.55 -4.80
C GLY A 12 -36.01 -43.04 -3.78
N ALA A 13 -34.72 -43.08 -4.13
CA ALA A 13 -33.66 -42.44 -3.37
C ALA A 13 -33.76 -40.92 -3.55
N GLN A 14 -33.88 -40.19 -2.43
CA GLN A 14 -33.78 -38.73 -2.42
C GLN A 14 -32.35 -38.30 -2.77
N ALA A 15 -32.20 -37.51 -3.83
CA ALA A 15 -30.94 -36.87 -4.17
C ALA A 15 -30.56 -35.87 -3.07
N ALA A 16 -29.34 -35.99 -2.55
CA ALA A 16 -28.77 -35.02 -1.62
C ALA A 16 -28.59 -33.65 -2.32
N PRO A 17 -28.82 -32.52 -1.63
CA PRO A 17 -28.56 -31.20 -2.19
C PRO A 17 -27.07 -31.02 -2.49
N PRO A 18 -26.69 -30.26 -3.53
CA PRO A 18 -25.29 -29.98 -3.83
C PRO A 18 -24.65 -29.23 -2.65
N ALA A 19 -23.43 -29.64 -2.30
CA ALA A 19 -22.62 -28.95 -1.31
C ALA A 19 -22.37 -27.51 -1.78
N SER A 20 -22.73 -26.54 -0.95
CA SER A 20 -22.44 -25.13 -1.18
C SER A 20 -20.92 -24.93 -1.21
N ASP A 21 -20.37 -24.61 -2.37
CA ASP A 21 -18.99 -24.10 -2.51
C ASP A 21 -18.88 -22.83 -1.66
N SER A 22 -18.22 -22.96 -0.51
CA SER A 22 -17.81 -21.81 0.27
C SER A 22 -16.69 -21.12 -0.51
N PRO A 23 -16.78 -19.81 -0.82
CA PRO A 23 -15.70 -19.13 -1.49
C PRO A 23 -14.46 -19.21 -0.60
N SER A 24 -13.38 -19.78 -1.15
CA SER A 24 -12.08 -19.79 -0.49
C SER A 24 -11.66 -18.35 -0.18
N PRO A 25 -11.12 -18.06 1.02
CA PRO A 25 -10.64 -16.71 1.31
C PRO A 25 -9.52 -16.37 0.32
N VAL A 26 -9.73 -15.35 -0.51
CA VAL A 26 -8.64 -14.76 -1.30
C VAL A 26 -7.58 -14.31 -0.29
N PRO A 27 -6.32 -14.77 -0.38
CA PRO A 27 -5.27 -14.27 0.50
C PRO A 27 -5.23 -12.75 0.32
N ARG A 28 -5.46 -11.98 1.38
CA ARG A 28 -5.19 -10.54 1.32
C ARG A 28 -3.71 -10.40 0.98
N ALA A 29 -3.44 -9.90 -0.23
CA ALA A 29 -2.09 -9.66 -0.69
C ALA A 29 -1.43 -8.73 0.31
N GLY A 30 -0.38 -9.21 0.98
CA GLY A 30 0.40 -8.39 1.90
C GLY A 30 1.25 -7.37 1.14
N LEU A 31 1.91 -6.48 1.88
CA LEU A 31 2.80 -5.45 1.33
C LEU A 31 3.84 -6.00 0.34
N ALA A 32 4.30 -7.24 0.56
CA ALA A 32 5.21 -7.98 -0.32
C ALA A 32 4.73 -8.14 -1.77
N ALA A 33 3.42 -8.16 -2.00
CA ALA A 33 2.83 -8.31 -3.33
C ALA A 33 2.74 -6.99 -4.13
N LEU A 34 2.96 -5.84 -3.47
CA LEU A 34 2.88 -4.52 -4.10
C LEU A 34 4.24 -4.12 -4.66
N ALA A 35 4.30 -3.61 -5.89
CA ALA A 35 5.50 -2.98 -6.42
C ALA A 35 5.45 -1.46 -6.15
N PRO A 36 6.50 -0.85 -5.55
CA PRO A 36 6.46 0.56 -5.19
C PRO A 36 6.18 1.52 -6.35
N CYS A 37 6.67 1.23 -7.55
CA CYS A 37 6.43 2.07 -8.73
C CYS A 37 4.99 1.98 -9.27
N ASP A 38 4.28 0.88 -8.98
CA ASP A 38 2.90 0.65 -9.42
C ASP A 38 1.89 1.27 -8.44
N LEU A 39 2.36 1.76 -7.28
CA LEU A 39 1.51 2.46 -6.30
C LEU A 39 0.99 3.80 -6.79
N LEU A 40 1.57 4.38 -7.86
CA LEU A 40 1.06 5.61 -8.47
C LEU A 40 0.68 5.35 -9.93
N THR A 41 -0.61 5.43 -10.22
CA THR A 41 -1.12 5.46 -11.60
C THR A 41 -0.66 6.74 -12.31
N SER A 42 -0.89 6.83 -13.62
CA SER A 42 -0.62 8.08 -14.35
C SER A 42 -1.38 9.29 -13.79
N VAL A 43 -2.63 9.08 -13.34
CA VAL A 43 -3.47 10.12 -12.73
C VAL A 43 -2.92 10.52 -11.35
N ASP A 44 -2.53 9.54 -10.54
CA ASP A 44 -1.93 9.80 -9.22
C ASP A 44 -0.63 10.58 -9.35
N ARG A 45 0.23 10.20 -10.32
CA ARG A 45 1.47 10.93 -10.63
C ARG A 45 1.18 12.37 -11.03
N SER A 46 0.19 12.59 -11.90
CA SER A 46 -0.20 13.93 -12.33
C SER A 46 -0.71 14.77 -11.16
N THR A 47 -1.48 14.15 -10.26
CA THR A 47 -1.99 14.78 -9.02
C THR A 47 -0.84 15.14 -8.07
N ALA A 48 0.18 14.29 -7.98
CA ALA A 48 1.39 14.51 -7.19
C ALA A 48 2.40 15.48 -7.83
N GLY A 49 2.12 16.00 -9.04
CA GLY A 49 3.04 16.88 -9.77
C GLY A 49 4.26 16.15 -10.37
N LEU A 50 4.15 14.85 -10.59
CA LEU A 50 5.17 14.01 -11.23
C LEU A 50 4.89 13.89 -12.73
N THR A 51 5.89 14.19 -13.54
CA THR A 51 5.85 14.03 -15.00
C THR A 51 6.63 12.80 -15.47
N SER A 52 7.57 12.34 -14.63
CA SER A 52 8.43 11.22 -14.91
C SER A 52 7.83 9.87 -14.52
N LEU A 53 8.34 8.80 -15.15
CA LEU A 53 8.16 7.45 -14.63
C LEU A 53 9.13 7.24 -13.46
N GLY A 54 8.63 6.52 -12.46
CA GLY A 54 9.43 6.15 -11.30
C GLY A 54 10.47 5.10 -11.65
N LYS A 55 11.59 5.12 -10.94
CA LYS A 55 12.68 4.16 -11.08
C LYS A 55 12.71 3.26 -9.86
N ALA A 56 12.52 1.96 -10.08
CA ALA A 56 12.66 0.98 -9.02
C ALA A 56 14.10 1.00 -8.47
N LYS A 57 14.23 0.90 -7.15
CA LYS A 57 15.50 0.78 -6.44
C LYS A 57 15.32 0.00 -5.14
N THR A 58 16.41 -0.20 -4.44
CA THR A 58 16.45 -0.81 -3.11
C THR A 58 17.12 0.17 -2.15
N ILE A 59 16.56 0.31 -0.94
CA ILE A 59 17.13 1.11 0.15
C ILE A 59 17.33 0.17 1.34
N GLY A 60 18.57 -0.14 1.68
CA GLY A 60 18.86 -1.25 2.59
C GLY A 60 18.35 -2.56 2.00
N THR A 61 17.38 -3.19 2.65
CA THR A 61 16.64 -4.36 2.15
C THR A 61 15.25 -4.02 1.62
N ALA A 62 14.77 -2.80 1.83
CA ALA A 62 13.44 -2.36 1.46
C ALA A 62 13.33 -2.02 -0.04
N ARG A 63 12.15 -2.26 -0.60
CA ARG A 63 11.86 -2.03 -2.02
C ARG A 63 11.36 -0.59 -2.16
N ALA A 64 11.90 0.16 -3.12
CA ALA A 64 11.51 1.55 -3.30
C ALA A 64 11.31 1.92 -4.77
N CYS A 65 10.61 3.04 -4.98
CA CYS A 65 10.54 3.70 -6.27
C CYS A 65 10.89 5.18 -6.10
N ASP A 66 11.71 5.68 -7.01
CA ASP A 66 12.26 7.03 -6.97
C ASP A 66 11.79 7.85 -8.16
N TRP A 67 11.36 9.08 -7.90
CA TRP A 67 11.04 10.08 -8.89
C TRP A 67 11.89 11.32 -8.65
N THR A 68 12.36 11.91 -9.75
CA THR A 68 13.09 13.18 -9.72
C THR A 68 12.45 14.11 -10.73
N GLU A 69 11.84 15.19 -10.24
CA GLU A 69 11.38 16.30 -11.07
C GLU A 69 12.46 17.39 -11.02
N THR A 70 13.30 17.43 -12.06
CA THR A 70 14.50 18.27 -12.12
C THR A 70 14.19 19.73 -11.76
N GLY A 71 14.89 20.24 -10.74
CA GLY A 71 14.73 21.62 -10.26
C GLY A 71 13.50 21.87 -9.37
N LEU A 72 12.66 20.85 -9.13
CA LEU A 72 11.44 20.98 -8.33
C LEU A 72 11.55 20.19 -7.02
N PHE A 73 11.59 18.85 -7.08
CA PHE A 73 11.69 17.98 -5.91
C PHE A 73 12.04 16.54 -6.30
N GLY A 74 12.56 15.80 -5.33
CA GLY A 74 12.64 14.34 -5.35
C GLY A 74 11.53 13.73 -4.48
N LEU A 75 11.05 12.56 -4.89
CA LEU A 75 10.09 11.74 -4.16
C LEU A 75 10.58 10.30 -4.15
N THR A 76 10.57 9.66 -2.99
CA THR A 76 10.76 8.22 -2.87
C THR A 76 9.56 7.60 -2.16
N ILE A 77 9.05 6.49 -2.69
CA ILE A 77 8.13 5.61 -1.97
C ILE A 77 8.88 4.34 -1.61
N THR A 78 8.95 4.00 -0.32
CA THR A 78 9.60 2.79 0.20
C THR A 78 8.58 1.88 0.85
N LEU A 79 8.60 0.59 0.50
CA LEU A 79 7.85 -0.47 1.16
C LEU A 79 8.84 -1.34 1.94
N ASP A 80 8.69 -1.36 3.26
CA ASP A 80 9.50 -2.17 4.16
C ASP A 80 8.63 -3.24 4.82
N ASP A 81 8.84 -4.50 4.42
CA ASP A 81 8.10 -5.66 4.91
C ASP A 81 8.58 -6.14 6.31
N THR A 82 9.63 -5.51 6.85
CA THR A 82 10.34 -5.98 8.04
C THR A 82 10.44 -4.94 9.16
N THR A 83 10.17 -3.68 8.87
CA THR A 83 10.25 -2.59 9.83
C THR A 83 8.88 -1.93 10.04
N SER A 84 8.42 -1.91 11.29
CA SER A 84 7.12 -1.36 11.63
C SER A 84 7.17 0.17 11.72
N LEU A 85 6.00 0.81 11.66
CA LEU A 85 5.90 2.24 11.96
C LEU A 85 6.44 2.58 13.35
N ALA A 86 6.23 1.71 14.35
CA ALA A 86 6.69 1.97 15.72
C ALA A 86 8.23 2.04 15.80
N ASP A 87 8.93 1.19 15.03
CA ASP A 87 10.40 1.16 15.00
C ASP A 87 10.99 2.36 14.26
N LEU A 88 10.29 2.88 13.25
CA LEU A 88 10.74 4.03 12.44
C LEU A 88 10.47 5.39 13.07
N ARG A 89 9.55 5.47 14.05
CA ARG A 89 9.17 6.69 14.75
C ARG A 89 10.26 7.19 15.69
N THR A 90 11.39 7.55 15.09
CA THR A 90 12.57 8.06 15.77
C THR A 90 12.74 9.55 15.42
N GLY A 91 12.96 10.40 16.42
CA GLY A 91 13.21 11.82 16.21
C GLY A 91 11.97 12.74 16.22
N LYS A 92 12.10 13.90 15.56
CA LYS A 92 11.09 14.98 15.55
C LYS A 92 9.99 14.69 14.53
N GLY A 93 8.76 15.01 14.91
CA GLY A 93 7.61 14.81 14.04
C GLY A 93 6.31 14.82 14.84
N LYS A 94 5.22 14.38 14.19
CA LYS A 94 3.92 14.23 14.83
C LYS A 94 3.21 12.99 14.33
N GLN A 95 2.40 12.39 15.19
CA GLN A 95 1.47 11.35 14.80
C GLN A 95 0.28 11.96 14.07
N LEU A 96 -0.21 11.26 13.05
CA LEU A 96 -1.39 11.61 12.28
C LEU A 96 -2.07 10.33 11.79
N THR A 97 -3.19 10.51 11.10
CA THR A 97 -3.89 9.42 10.41
C THR A 97 -4.01 9.80 8.95
N VAL A 98 -3.69 8.87 8.06
CA VAL A 98 -3.95 8.99 6.62
C VAL A 98 -4.96 7.90 6.28
N GLY A 99 -6.17 8.28 5.84
CA GLY A 99 -7.25 7.34 5.60
C GLY A 99 -7.54 6.46 6.82
N ARG A 100 -7.35 5.14 6.68
CA ARG A 100 -7.49 4.14 7.76
C ARG A 100 -6.17 3.76 8.44
N HIS A 101 -5.03 4.24 7.96
CA HIS A 101 -3.72 3.88 8.50
C HIS A 101 -3.21 4.92 9.52
N GLN A 102 -2.66 4.42 10.62
CA GLN A 102 -1.84 5.24 11.50
C GLN A 102 -0.60 5.69 10.76
N ALA A 103 -0.19 6.93 11.00
CA ALA A 103 0.98 7.50 10.34
C ALA A 103 1.81 8.39 11.27
N PHE A 104 3.03 8.68 10.84
CA PHE A 104 3.92 9.65 11.46
C PHE A 104 4.53 10.55 10.40
N GLU A 105 4.38 11.86 10.58
CA GLU A 105 5.04 12.87 9.76
C GLU A 105 6.40 13.16 10.44
N ALA A 106 7.46 12.57 9.91
CA ALA A 106 8.83 12.78 10.37
C ALA A 106 9.39 14.04 9.71
N VAL A 107 9.68 15.04 10.54
CA VAL A 107 10.08 16.37 10.05
C VAL A 107 10.77 17.18 11.14
N ASP A 108 11.88 17.81 10.79
CA ASP A 108 12.49 18.88 11.59
C ASP A 108 12.21 20.25 10.98
N ARG A 109 11.06 20.84 11.34
CA ARG A 109 10.68 22.18 10.87
C ARG A 109 11.67 23.27 11.27
N SER A 110 12.44 23.07 12.35
CA SER A 110 13.46 24.03 12.77
C SER A 110 14.71 24.00 11.89
N ALA A 111 14.98 22.89 11.21
CA ALA A 111 16.05 22.79 10.22
C ALA A 111 15.70 23.51 8.92
N GLY A 112 14.42 23.50 8.52
CA GLY A 112 13.94 24.21 7.33
C GLY A 112 14.58 23.74 6.02
N ASP A 113 15.08 22.50 6.00
CA ASP A 113 15.90 21.90 4.94
C ASP A 113 15.10 21.42 3.72
N GLY A 114 13.79 21.68 3.69
CA GLY A 114 12.94 21.29 2.57
C GLY A 114 12.70 19.78 2.46
N THR A 115 12.86 19.04 3.55
CA THR A 115 12.59 17.60 3.60
C THR A 115 11.37 17.28 4.47
N CYS A 116 10.65 16.21 4.11
CA CYS A 116 9.59 15.66 4.95
C CYS A 116 9.33 14.21 4.58
N ALA A 117 9.06 13.37 5.57
CA ALA A 117 8.62 12.00 5.35
C ALA A 117 7.27 11.73 6.01
N VAL A 118 6.38 11.02 5.32
CA VAL A 118 5.16 10.47 5.89
C VAL A 118 5.28 8.96 5.92
N LEU A 119 5.28 8.39 7.12
CA LEU A 119 5.44 6.98 7.39
C LEU A 119 4.06 6.41 7.76
N LEU A 120 3.57 5.41 7.03
CA LEU A 120 2.30 4.74 7.28
C LEU A 120 2.57 3.35 7.84
N ASP A 121 1.78 2.96 8.85
CA ASP A 121 1.67 1.56 9.23
C ASP A 121 1.07 0.78 8.05
N ALA A 122 1.66 -0.37 7.72
CA ALA A 122 1.16 -1.29 6.70
C ALA A 122 0.80 -2.66 7.29
N GLY A 123 0.67 -2.73 8.62
CA GLY A 123 0.35 -3.95 9.36
C GLY A 123 1.49 -4.98 9.35
N ARG A 124 1.35 -6.05 10.15
CA ARG A 124 2.33 -7.17 10.20
C ARG A 124 3.80 -6.74 10.40
N SER A 125 4.03 -5.69 11.18
CA SER A 125 5.36 -5.10 11.39
C SER A 125 5.99 -4.52 10.12
N ALA A 126 5.18 -4.07 9.17
CA ALA A 126 5.62 -3.46 7.92
C ALA A 126 5.21 -1.98 7.87
N SER A 127 5.85 -1.23 6.96
CA SER A 127 5.58 0.19 6.76
C SER A 127 5.66 0.61 5.29
N ALA A 128 4.92 1.66 4.97
CA ALA A 128 5.10 2.41 3.73
C ALA A 128 5.62 3.81 4.05
N GLN A 129 6.62 4.28 3.33
CA GLN A 129 7.30 5.54 3.60
C GLN A 129 7.25 6.40 2.36
N VAL A 130 6.91 7.67 2.53
CA VAL A 130 6.87 8.68 1.46
C VAL A 130 7.82 9.80 1.83
N ASP A 131 8.99 9.81 1.20
CA ASP A 131 10.06 10.77 1.46
C ASP A 131 10.08 11.83 0.35
N VAL A 132 10.04 13.10 0.72
CA VAL A 132 10.14 14.23 -0.22
C VAL A 132 11.32 15.11 0.15
N SER A 133 12.05 15.56 -0.87
CA SER A 133 13.08 16.59 -0.74
C SER A 133 12.89 17.64 -1.83
N ASN A 134 12.70 18.91 -1.44
CA ASN A 134 12.63 20.01 -2.39
C ASN A 134 14.01 20.28 -3.00
N ALA A 135 14.09 20.58 -4.30
CA ALA A 135 15.37 20.74 -4.98
C ALA A 135 16.22 21.92 -4.47
N ASN A 136 15.58 22.92 -3.85
CA ASN A 136 16.26 24.06 -3.24
C ASN A 136 16.60 23.87 -1.76
N PHE A 137 16.27 22.70 -1.19
CA PHE A 137 16.45 22.36 0.23
C PHE A 137 15.85 23.41 1.18
N ARG A 138 14.66 23.90 0.83
CA ARG A 138 13.88 24.89 1.60
C ARG A 138 12.41 24.53 1.56
N ASP A 139 11.61 25.26 2.35
CA ASP A 139 10.15 25.13 2.40
C ASP A 139 9.70 23.72 2.81
N THR A 140 10.08 23.34 4.04
CA THR A 140 9.70 22.08 4.67
C THR A 140 8.18 21.86 4.69
N ASP A 141 7.38 22.92 4.83
CA ASP A 141 5.92 22.79 4.79
C ASP A 141 5.41 22.39 3.40
N LEU A 142 6.01 22.90 2.31
CA LEU A 142 5.74 22.41 0.97
C LEU A 142 6.15 20.95 0.78
N ALA A 143 7.31 20.55 1.33
CA ALA A 143 7.74 19.14 1.28
C ALA A 143 6.73 18.23 1.98
N CYS A 144 6.24 18.62 3.17
CA CYS A 144 5.21 17.86 3.89
C CYS A 144 3.88 17.80 3.13
N ARG A 145 3.42 18.89 2.52
CA ARG A 145 2.19 18.87 1.71
C ARG A 145 2.29 17.90 0.53
N ARG A 146 3.46 17.85 -0.13
CA ARG A 146 3.74 16.88 -1.21
C ARG A 146 3.74 15.45 -0.69
N ALA A 147 4.44 15.19 0.41
CA ALA A 147 4.50 13.87 1.03
C ALA A 147 3.11 13.39 1.47
N GLU A 148 2.32 14.25 2.10
CA GLU A 148 0.96 13.93 2.53
C GLU A 148 0.03 13.66 1.33
N THR A 149 0.12 14.44 0.26
CA THR A 149 -0.66 14.20 -0.97
C THR A 149 -0.36 12.80 -1.53
N VAL A 150 0.92 12.43 -1.63
CA VAL A 150 1.31 11.10 -2.12
C VAL A 150 0.90 10.00 -1.14
N ALA A 151 1.04 10.22 0.17
CA ALA A 151 0.58 9.27 1.18
C ALA A 151 -0.92 8.97 1.04
N GLN A 152 -1.75 10.00 0.84
CA GLN A 152 -3.20 9.84 0.61
C GLN A 152 -3.51 9.05 -0.67
N LEU A 153 -2.69 9.17 -1.72
CA LEU A 153 -2.88 8.44 -2.99
C LEU A 153 -2.52 6.95 -2.89
N ILE A 154 -1.51 6.60 -2.08
CA ILE A 154 -1.08 5.20 -1.93
C ILE A 154 -1.83 4.46 -0.83
N GLU A 155 -2.34 5.18 0.17
CA GLU A 155 -2.97 4.60 1.36
C GLU A 155 -4.10 3.58 1.05
N PRO A 156 -5.00 3.81 0.08
CA PRO A 156 -6.07 2.85 -0.22
C PRO A 156 -5.55 1.52 -0.79
N LYS A 157 -4.29 1.49 -1.25
CA LYS A 157 -3.63 0.34 -1.88
C LYS A 157 -2.82 -0.47 -0.86
N LEU A 158 -2.59 0.07 0.34
CA LEU A 158 -1.91 -0.63 1.43
C LEU A 158 -2.88 -1.61 2.11
N PRO A 159 -2.38 -2.72 2.69
CA PRO A 159 -3.21 -3.77 3.31
C PRO A 159 -3.94 -3.32 4.58
#